data_AF-A0A5E5P6P8-F1
#
_entry.id   AF-A0A5E5P6P8-F1
#
_cell.length_a   1.000
_cell.length_b   1.000
_cell.length_c   1.000
_cell.angle_alpha   90.00
_cell.angle_beta   90.00
_cell.angle_gamma   90.00
#
_symmetry.space_group_name_H-M   'P 1'
#
loop_
_entity.id
_entity.type
_entity.pdbx_description
1 polymer ?
#
loop_
_entity_poly.entity_id
_entity_poly.type
_entity_poly.pdbx_seq_one_letter_code
_entity_poly.pdbx_strand_id
1 'polypeptide(L)'
;MTGLWSGAGQIDNKKRTLEVILPLVDPFIQPYEAWTTRTPSIEEMMEAQKRTGKVSLHVNDQLIARVTTGLEAANYIGSVGADNGLGNHINDALDNDSSYAVWRREMPSATPPGLKNYKSRYPAYDALQVNSEINVHGACLSPGQVLFHAGVWPGGLSLVTDRPLSSSFCPQVALRNAEHRGKAYDANRIDLFVLRVAASATKAFAYKRKGLALGHENEVLFSAGASLSLISQTLIRHDHPVGKAHCSEKRVPLYVLEIELS
;
A
#
# COMPACT_ATOMS: atom_id res chain seq x y z
N MET A 1 69.37 -19.84 -12.71
CA MET A 1 68.54 -18.89 -13.50
C MET A 1 67.18 -19.55 -13.67
N THR A 2 66.23 -19.31 -12.75
CA THR A 2 65.14 -18.30 -12.87
C THR A 2 64.19 -18.64 -14.01
N GLY A 3 62.89 -18.90 -13.81
CA GLY A 3 62.08 -18.77 -12.60
C GLY A 3 60.67 -19.37 -12.74
N LEU A 4 59.96 -19.34 -11.61
CA LEU A 4 58.54 -19.60 -11.41
C LEU A 4 57.66 -18.77 -12.35
N TRP A 5 56.49 -19.27 -12.76
CA TRP A 5 55.23 -18.53 -12.72
C TRP A 5 54.05 -19.46 -12.46
N SER A 6 53.38 -19.20 -11.34
CA SER A 6 52.16 -19.82 -10.83
C SER A 6 50.92 -19.22 -11.50
N GLY A 7 50.05 -20.07 -12.07
CA GLY A 7 48.70 -19.69 -12.47
C GLY A 7 47.69 -20.20 -11.43
N ALA A 8 47.46 -19.39 -10.39
CA ALA A 8 46.41 -19.64 -9.42
C ALA A 8 45.05 -19.61 -10.13
N GLY A 9 44.26 -20.69 -9.94
CA GLY A 9 42.86 -20.72 -10.35
C GLY A 9 42.12 -19.55 -9.70
N GLN A 10 41.61 -18.66 -10.54
CA GLN A 10 40.76 -17.56 -10.12
C GLN A 10 39.42 -18.16 -9.72
N ILE A 11 39.25 -18.36 -8.42
CA ILE A 11 37.98 -18.73 -7.82
C ILE A 11 37.09 -17.49 -7.93
N ASP A 12 36.22 -17.47 -8.93
CA ASP A 12 35.18 -16.46 -9.10
C ASP A 12 34.24 -16.51 -7.89
N ASN A 13 34.58 -15.71 -6.89
CA ASN A 13 33.79 -15.51 -5.69
C ASN A 13 32.63 -14.57 -6.04
N LYS A 14 31.69 -15.04 -6.87
CA LYS A 14 30.36 -14.43 -6.99
C LYS A 14 29.74 -14.53 -5.60
N LYS A 15 29.84 -13.47 -4.81
CA LYS A 15 28.95 -13.21 -3.68
C LYS A 15 27.54 -13.38 -4.20
N ARG A 16 26.94 -14.54 -3.94
CA ARG A 16 25.50 -14.72 -4.00
C ARG A 16 24.99 -13.81 -2.90
N THR A 17 24.67 -12.56 -3.24
CA THR A 17 23.91 -11.68 -2.37
C THR A 17 22.63 -12.45 -2.09
N LEU A 18 22.50 -12.98 -0.88
CA LEU A 18 21.22 -13.51 -0.43
C LEU A 18 20.22 -12.39 -0.62
N GLU A 19 19.18 -12.64 -1.41
CA GLU A 19 18.13 -11.66 -1.59
C GLU A 19 17.51 -11.37 -0.23
N VAL A 20 17.52 -10.10 0.16
CA VAL A 20 16.90 -9.67 1.40
C VAL A 20 15.39 -9.79 1.21
N ILE A 21 14.77 -10.65 2.01
CA ILE A 21 13.32 -10.76 2.10
C ILE A 21 12.87 -9.96 3.32
N LEU A 22 12.02 -8.96 3.07
CA LEU A 22 11.46 -8.09 4.09
C LEU A 22 10.38 -8.84 4.90
N PRO A 23 10.36 -8.72 6.24
CA PRO A 23 9.42 -9.44 7.10
C PRO A 23 7.98 -9.02 6.85
N LEU A 24 7.01 -9.87 7.21
CA LEU A 24 5.59 -9.54 7.10
C LEU A 24 5.25 -8.31 7.98
N VAL A 25 4.47 -7.38 7.41
CA VAL A 25 3.89 -6.23 8.10
C VAL A 25 2.38 -6.29 7.94
N ASP A 26 1.67 -6.43 9.06
CA ASP A 26 0.21 -6.52 9.09
C ASP A 26 -0.38 -5.44 10.00
N PRO A 27 -0.88 -4.32 9.42
CA PRO A 27 -1.53 -3.27 10.18
C PRO A 27 -2.77 -3.73 10.96
N PHE A 28 -3.34 -4.90 10.63
CA PHE A 28 -4.61 -5.39 11.18
C PHE A 28 -4.43 -6.49 12.23
N ILE A 29 -3.21 -6.74 12.68
CA ILE A 29 -2.95 -7.64 13.81
C ILE A 29 -3.75 -7.22 15.06
N GLN A 30 -3.89 -5.92 15.26
CA GLN A 30 -4.92 -5.36 16.12
C GLN A 30 -6.10 -4.95 15.23
N PRO A 31 -7.33 -5.42 15.53
CA PRO A 31 -8.49 -5.05 14.73
C PRO A 31 -8.74 -3.54 14.76
N TYR A 32 -9.18 -3.01 13.61
CA TYR A 32 -9.80 -1.70 13.55
C TYR A 32 -11.30 -1.83 13.83
N GLU A 33 -11.85 -0.92 14.61
CA GLU A 33 -13.29 -0.86 14.90
C GLU A 33 -13.83 0.52 14.52
N ALA A 34 -14.84 0.52 13.65
CA ALA A 34 -15.60 1.71 13.31
C ALA A 34 -16.85 1.77 14.19
N TRP A 35 -17.05 2.90 14.86
CA TRP A 35 -18.16 3.12 15.80
C TRP A 35 -18.99 4.34 15.37
N THR A 36 -20.30 4.28 15.55
CA THR A 36 -21.09 5.51 15.68
C THR A 36 -20.70 6.20 16.98
N THR A 37 -20.84 7.51 17.02
CA THR A 37 -20.64 8.29 18.24
C THR A 37 -21.89 9.05 18.62
N ARG A 38 -22.08 9.22 19.93
CA ARG A 38 -23.13 10.07 20.49
C ARG A 38 -22.54 11.11 21.42
N THR A 39 -23.34 12.12 21.74
CA THR A 39 -23.00 13.05 22.82
C THR A 39 -23.01 12.29 24.16
N PRO A 40 -21.94 12.38 24.96
CA PRO A 40 -21.90 11.78 26.29
C PRO A 40 -22.90 12.45 27.23
N SER A 41 -23.36 11.70 28.24
CA SER A 41 -24.08 12.27 29.37
C SER A 41 -23.15 13.18 30.21
N ILE A 42 -23.73 14.05 31.03
CA ILE A 42 -22.94 14.91 31.93
C ILE A 42 -22.06 14.06 32.86
N GLU A 43 -22.57 12.93 33.34
CA GLU A 43 -21.83 12.00 34.19
C GLU A 43 -20.63 11.39 33.45
N GLU A 44 -20.83 10.91 32.22
CA GLU A 44 -19.75 10.38 31.38
C GLU A 44 -18.68 11.44 31.07
N MET A 45 -19.09 12.69 30.83
CA MET A 45 -18.16 13.81 30.63
C MET A 45 -17.34 14.09 31.90
N MET A 46 -17.97 14.11 33.07
CA MET A 46 -17.31 14.34 34.35
C MET A 46 -16.34 13.21 34.70
N GLU A 47 -16.70 11.96 34.44
CA GLU A 47 -15.81 10.80 34.65
C GLU A 47 -14.61 10.83 33.71
N ALA A 48 -14.83 11.11 32.42
CA ALA A 48 -13.74 11.22 31.45
C ALA A 48 -12.76 12.35 31.82
N GLN A 49 -13.28 13.49 32.28
CA GLN A 49 -12.46 14.62 32.74
C GLN A 49 -11.65 14.27 33.98
N LYS A 50 -12.25 13.59 34.97
CA LYS A 50 -11.51 13.12 36.16
C LYS A 50 -10.39 12.15 35.79
N ARG A 51 -10.65 11.22 34.85
CA ARG A 51 -9.68 10.18 34.46
C ARG A 51 -8.55 10.72 33.59
N THR A 52 -8.85 11.63 32.66
CA THR A 52 -7.92 12.01 31.57
C THR A 52 -7.51 13.48 31.58
N GLY A 53 -8.14 14.30 32.43
CA GLY A 53 -8.00 15.76 32.43
C GLY A 53 -8.67 16.45 31.25
N LYS A 54 -9.38 15.71 30.37
CA LYS A 54 -10.01 16.23 29.15
C LYS A 54 -11.49 15.92 29.12
N VAL A 55 -12.28 16.88 28.66
CA VAL A 55 -13.71 16.66 28.38
C VAL A 55 -13.81 15.98 27.01
N SER A 56 -14.44 14.79 26.97
CA SER A 56 -14.81 14.16 25.70
C SER A 56 -16.13 14.72 25.21
N LEU A 57 -16.22 15.08 23.94
CA LEU A 57 -17.46 15.54 23.30
C LEU A 57 -18.22 14.41 22.60
N HIS A 58 -17.60 13.23 22.51
CA HIS A 58 -18.13 12.07 21.83
C HIS A 58 -17.80 10.81 22.63
N VAL A 59 -18.74 9.87 22.67
CA VAL A 59 -18.51 8.50 23.16
C VAL A 59 -19.00 7.51 22.12
N ASN A 60 -18.33 6.36 22.04
CA ASN A 60 -18.74 5.28 21.17
C ASN A 60 -20.12 4.80 21.58
N ASP A 61 -20.98 4.60 20.59
CA ASP A 61 -22.36 4.19 20.78
C ASP A 61 -22.58 2.77 20.25
N GLN A 62 -22.45 2.57 18.94
CA GLN A 62 -22.66 1.28 18.29
C GLN A 62 -21.50 0.92 17.36
N LEU A 63 -21.05 -0.35 17.42
CA LEU A 63 -20.06 -0.89 16.50
C LEU A 63 -20.70 -1.06 15.11
N ILE A 64 -20.13 -0.41 14.10
CA ILE A 64 -20.57 -0.47 12.70
C ILE A 64 -19.78 -1.55 11.96
N ALA A 65 -18.48 -1.62 12.18
CA ALA A 65 -17.60 -2.55 11.50
C ALA A 65 -16.40 -2.93 12.38
N ARG A 66 -15.95 -4.17 12.24
CA ARG A 66 -14.69 -4.67 12.78
C ARG A 66 -13.87 -5.21 11.62
N VAL A 67 -12.69 -4.65 11.42
CA VAL A 67 -11.77 -4.98 10.33
C VAL A 67 -10.54 -5.67 10.92
N THR A 68 -10.31 -6.90 10.50
CA THR A 68 -9.26 -7.80 11.02
C THR A 68 -8.30 -8.27 9.94
N THR A 69 -8.63 -8.05 8.66
CA THR A 69 -7.79 -8.45 7.53
C THR A 69 -7.72 -7.35 6.48
N GLY A 70 -6.70 -7.42 5.60
CA GLY A 70 -6.61 -6.50 4.47
C GLY A 70 -7.80 -6.59 3.51
N LEU A 71 -8.37 -7.78 3.30
CA LEU A 71 -9.57 -7.95 2.47
C LEU A 71 -10.78 -7.25 3.09
N GLU A 72 -10.99 -7.42 4.39
CA GLU A 72 -12.05 -6.71 5.13
C GLU A 72 -11.85 -5.19 5.06
N ALA A 73 -10.60 -4.71 5.13
CA ALA A 73 -10.29 -3.28 5.01
C ALA A 73 -10.64 -2.73 3.61
N ALA A 74 -10.36 -3.49 2.55
CA ALA A 74 -10.74 -3.12 1.19
C ALA A 74 -12.25 -3.12 0.98
N ASN A 75 -12.95 -4.16 1.48
CA ASN A 75 -14.41 -4.22 1.40
C ASN A 75 -15.08 -3.07 2.18
N TYR A 76 -14.57 -2.78 3.37
CA TYR A 76 -15.05 -1.67 4.20
C TYR A 76 -14.86 -0.33 3.48
N ILE A 77 -13.64 -0.02 3.01
CA ILE A 77 -13.37 1.22 2.26
C ILE A 77 -14.13 1.28 0.95
N GLY A 78 -14.28 0.18 0.22
CA GLY A 78 -15.12 0.14 -0.97
C GLY A 78 -16.58 0.49 -0.68
N SER A 79 -17.06 0.18 0.53
CA SER A 79 -18.42 0.46 0.98
C SER A 79 -18.59 1.89 1.50
N VAL A 80 -17.66 2.40 2.32
CA VAL A 80 -17.80 3.73 2.95
C VAL A 80 -17.13 4.86 2.15
N GLY A 81 -16.26 4.52 1.20
CA GLY A 81 -15.47 5.44 0.38
C GLY A 81 -14.27 6.04 1.10
N ALA A 82 -14.46 6.53 2.33
CA ALA A 82 -13.37 7.03 3.16
C ALA A 82 -13.68 6.92 4.66
N ASP A 83 -12.65 6.58 5.43
CA ASP A 83 -12.62 6.58 6.88
C ASP A 83 -11.22 7.01 7.37
N ASN A 84 -11.13 8.22 7.94
CA ASN A 84 -9.87 8.73 8.48
C ASN A 84 -9.41 7.94 9.72
N GLY A 85 -10.33 7.34 10.48
CA GLY A 85 -10.02 6.48 11.63
C GLY A 85 -9.25 5.24 11.19
N LEU A 86 -9.68 4.58 10.12
CA LEU A 86 -8.96 3.45 9.53
C LEU A 86 -7.58 3.86 9.02
N GLY A 87 -7.49 5.00 8.32
CA GLY A 87 -6.21 5.54 7.86
C GLY A 87 -5.23 5.82 8.99
N ASN A 88 -5.72 6.39 10.10
CA ASN A 88 -4.92 6.64 11.30
C ASN A 88 -4.50 5.34 11.98
N HIS A 89 -5.41 4.38 12.12
CA HIS A 89 -5.12 3.06 12.68
C HIS A 89 -3.97 2.37 11.93
N ILE A 90 -4.02 2.36 10.60
CA ILE A 90 -2.93 1.80 9.78
C ILE A 90 -1.63 2.57 10.00
N ASN A 91 -1.70 3.91 10.09
CA ASN A 91 -0.51 4.72 10.31
C ASN A 91 0.15 4.46 11.66
N ASP A 92 -0.65 4.31 12.71
CA ASP A 92 -0.21 4.03 14.07
C ASP A 92 0.38 2.62 14.16
N ALA A 93 -0.26 1.62 13.52
CA ALA A 93 0.29 0.28 13.44
C ALA A 93 1.68 0.27 12.79
N LEU A 94 1.83 0.89 11.61
CA LEU A 94 3.12 0.98 10.91
C LEU A 94 4.18 1.81 11.65
N ASP A 95 3.79 2.77 12.47
CA ASP A 95 4.73 3.56 13.29
C ASP A 95 5.33 2.75 14.42
N ASN A 96 4.54 1.81 14.98
CA ASN A 96 4.92 0.98 16.13
C ASN A 96 5.37 -0.44 15.75
N ASP A 97 5.28 -0.81 14.47
CA ASP A 97 5.64 -2.14 13.98
C ASP A 97 7.15 -2.31 13.78
N SER A 98 7.71 -3.34 14.43
CA SER A 98 9.14 -3.66 14.38
C SER A 98 9.58 -4.25 13.04
N SER A 99 8.72 -5.01 12.36
CA SER A 99 8.96 -5.52 11.00
C SER A 99 9.04 -4.36 10.01
N TYR A 100 8.15 -3.38 10.08
CA TYR A 100 8.20 -2.20 9.23
C TYR A 100 9.41 -1.31 9.55
N ALA A 101 9.87 -1.29 10.80
CA ALA A 101 11.15 -0.67 11.14
C ALA A 101 12.35 -1.34 10.43
N VAL A 102 12.30 -2.67 10.22
CA VAL A 102 13.28 -3.38 9.36
C VAL A 102 13.19 -2.88 7.93
N TRP A 103 12.00 -2.79 7.34
CA TRP A 103 11.82 -2.30 5.97
C TRP A 103 12.47 -0.94 5.77
N ARG A 104 12.23 0.00 6.70
CA ARG A 104 12.80 1.35 6.63
C ARG A 104 14.33 1.37 6.71
N ARG A 105 14.94 0.41 7.41
CA ARG A 105 16.39 0.30 7.55
C ARG A 105 17.05 -0.30 6.31
N GLU A 106 16.37 -1.23 5.64
CA GLU A 106 16.86 -1.82 4.39
C GLU A 106 16.78 -0.83 3.21
N MET A 107 15.84 0.12 3.25
CA MET A 107 15.77 1.19 2.25
C MET A 107 16.85 2.27 2.46
N PRO A 108 17.38 2.87 1.37
CA PRO A 108 18.39 3.93 1.48
C PRO A 108 17.86 5.16 2.23
N SER A 109 18.77 5.83 2.94
CA SER A 109 18.44 7.03 3.72
C SER A 109 18.01 8.22 2.83
N ALA A 110 18.51 8.33 1.61
CA ALA A 110 18.02 9.26 0.61
C ALA A 110 17.23 8.48 -0.44
N THR A 111 16.03 8.95 -0.80
CA THR A 111 15.27 8.38 -1.92
C THR A 111 16.05 8.59 -3.22
N PRO A 112 16.34 7.52 -3.99
CA PRO A 112 17.05 7.63 -5.26
C PRO A 112 16.39 8.61 -6.25
N PRO A 113 17.16 9.25 -7.15
CA PRO A 113 16.65 10.33 -8.01
C PRO A 113 15.48 9.93 -8.92
N GLY A 114 15.53 8.75 -9.56
CA GLY A 114 14.44 8.24 -10.38
C GLY A 114 13.16 8.03 -9.56
N LEU A 115 13.27 7.42 -8.39
CA LEU A 115 12.17 7.22 -7.45
C LEU A 115 11.60 8.53 -6.89
N LYS A 116 12.44 9.58 -6.73
CA LYS A 116 11.98 10.92 -6.37
C LYS A 116 11.26 11.61 -7.53
N ASN A 117 11.76 11.44 -8.75
CA ASN A 117 11.13 11.96 -9.97
C ASN A 117 9.79 11.29 -10.25
N TYR A 118 9.68 9.98 -9.99
CA TYR A 118 8.44 9.23 -10.07
C TYR A 118 7.32 9.93 -9.28
N LYS A 119 7.57 10.26 -8.00
CA LYS A 119 6.56 10.94 -7.16
C LYS A 119 6.25 12.37 -7.58
N SER A 120 7.24 13.12 -8.07
CA SER A 120 7.09 14.57 -8.32
C SER A 120 6.61 14.91 -9.73
N ARG A 121 6.79 14.01 -10.70
CA ARG A 121 6.53 14.28 -12.13
C ARG A 121 5.51 13.35 -12.76
N TYR A 122 4.88 12.46 -11.99
CA TYR A 122 3.91 11.51 -12.51
C TYR A 122 2.83 12.19 -13.40
N PRO A 123 2.54 11.65 -14.60
CA PRO A 123 3.02 10.39 -15.17
C PRO A 123 4.33 10.49 -15.99
N ALA A 124 4.96 11.66 -16.10
CA ALA A 124 6.17 11.87 -16.90
C ALA A 124 7.44 11.52 -16.10
N TYR A 125 7.83 10.25 -16.10
CA TYR A 125 9.05 9.74 -15.45
C TYR A 125 9.78 8.72 -16.33
N ASP A 126 11.06 8.50 -16.04
CA ASP A 126 11.86 7.44 -16.67
C ASP A 126 11.58 6.09 -15.99
N ALA A 127 10.78 5.25 -16.64
CA ALA A 127 10.40 3.95 -16.11
C ALA A 127 11.59 2.98 -16.01
N LEU A 128 12.58 3.07 -16.90
CA LEU A 128 13.77 2.21 -16.87
C LEU A 128 14.66 2.58 -15.68
N GLN A 129 14.86 3.88 -15.44
CA GLN A 129 15.60 4.36 -14.29
C GLN A 129 14.94 3.93 -12.97
N VAL A 130 13.62 4.15 -12.83
CA VAL A 130 12.86 3.75 -11.64
C VAL A 130 12.98 2.24 -11.42
N ASN A 131 12.80 1.44 -12.47
CA ASN A 131 12.88 -0.01 -12.37
C ASN A 131 14.28 -0.48 -11.94
N SER A 132 15.33 0.12 -12.52
CA SER A 132 16.71 -0.15 -12.13
C SER A 132 16.97 0.22 -10.67
N GLU A 133 16.49 1.38 -10.21
CA GLU A 133 16.67 1.83 -8.82
C GLU A 133 15.94 0.93 -7.81
N ILE A 134 14.73 0.44 -8.13
CA ILE A 134 14.04 -0.56 -7.30
C ILE A 134 14.84 -1.86 -7.27
N ASN A 135 15.37 -2.31 -8.39
CA ASN A 135 16.14 -3.55 -8.43
C ASN A 135 17.47 -3.46 -7.65
N VAL A 136 18.07 -2.27 -7.59
CA VAL A 136 19.32 -2.02 -6.85
C VAL A 136 19.07 -1.78 -5.37
N HIS A 137 18.06 -0.99 -5.01
CA HIS A 137 17.84 -0.50 -3.65
C HIS A 137 16.64 -1.12 -2.92
N GLY A 138 15.76 -1.78 -3.65
CA GLY A 138 14.60 -2.47 -3.11
C GLY A 138 14.94 -3.88 -2.62
N ALA A 139 13.95 -4.51 -2.00
CA ALA A 139 14.02 -5.85 -1.43
C ALA A 139 12.73 -6.62 -1.74
N CYS A 140 12.80 -7.96 -1.71
CA CYS A 140 11.62 -8.78 -1.93
C CYS A 140 10.74 -8.77 -0.68
N LEU A 141 9.43 -8.96 -0.83
CA LEU A 141 8.51 -9.01 0.30
C LEU A 141 8.24 -10.47 0.70
N SER A 142 8.03 -10.74 1.99
CA SER A 142 7.66 -12.08 2.46
C SER A 142 6.33 -12.55 1.85
N PRO A 143 6.18 -13.86 1.55
CA PRO A 143 4.88 -14.41 1.19
C PRO A 143 3.84 -14.12 2.27
N GLY A 144 2.60 -13.87 1.84
CA GLY A 144 1.50 -13.44 2.69
C GLY A 144 1.38 -11.93 2.87
N GLN A 145 2.38 -11.12 2.46
CA GLN A 145 2.29 -9.66 2.57
C GLN A 145 1.10 -9.13 1.76
N VAL A 146 0.28 -8.29 2.40
CA VAL A 146 -0.87 -7.65 1.77
C VAL A 146 -0.61 -6.17 1.54
N LEU A 147 -0.91 -5.69 0.34
CA LEU A 147 -0.87 -4.30 -0.08
C LEU A 147 -2.08 -4.00 -0.99
N PHE A 148 -2.34 -2.72 -1.23
CA PHE A 148 -3.49 -2.26 -2.00
C PHE A 148 -3.06 -1.46 -3.21
N HIS A 149 -3.72 -1.73 -4.33
CA HIS A 149 -3.66 -0.91 -5.55
C HIS A 149 -5.08 -0.60 -5.99
N ALA A 150 -5.30 0.45 -6.77
CA ALA A 150 -6.60 0.62 -7.42
C ALA A 150 -6.45 1.22 -8.81
N GLY A 151 -7.32 0.76 -9.71
CA GLY A 151 -7.30 1.12 -11.12
C GLY A 151 -8.35 0.35 -11.88
N VAL A 152 -8.01 -0.07 -13.09
CA VAL A 152 -8.84 -0.94 -13.92
C VAL A 152 -8.07 -2.23 -14.17
N TRP A 153 -8.66 -3.36 -13.84
CA TRP A 153 -8.13 -4.66 -14.26
C TRP A 153 -8.32 -4.79 -15.78
N PRO A 154 -7.26 -5.07 -16.56
CA PRO A 154 -7.34 -5.10 -18.02
C PRO A 154 -8.15 -6.30 -18.56
N GLY A 155 -8.59 -7.22 -17.69
CA GLY A 155 -9.29 -8.45 -18.05
C GLY A 155 -8.37 -9.66 -18.09
N GLY A 156 -8.96 -10.85 -18.28
CA GLY A 156 -8.24 -12.12 -18.21
C GLY A 156 -7.95 -12.57 -16.78
N LEU A 157 -7.23 -13.69 -16.66
CA LEU A 157 -6.90 -14.33 -15.39
C LEU A 157 -5.54 -13.89 -14.83
N SER A 158 -4.67 -13.33 -15.66
CA SER A 158 -3.32 -12.95 -15.25
C SER A 158 -2.78 -11.76 -16.05
N LEU A 159 -1.88 -10.99 -15.43
CA LEU A 159 -1.18 -9.85 -16.02
C LEU A 159 0.28 -9.87 -15.58
N VAL A 160 1.22 -9.57 -16.47
CA VAL A 160 2.60 -9.23 -16.09
C VAL A 160 2.77 -7.73 -16.27
N THR A 161 3.24 -7.04 -15.23
CA THR A 161 3.39 -5.58 -15.29
C THR A 161 4.56 -5.18 -16.19
N ASP A 162 4.32 -4.23 -17.09
CA ASP A 162 5.35 -3.65 -17.97
C ASP A 162 6.01 -2.41 -17.36
N ARG A 163 5.47 -1.92 -16.24
CA ARG A 163 5.88 -0.72 -15.52
C ARG A 163 5.84 -0.97 -14.01
N PRO A 164 6.54 -0.13 -13.22
CA PRO A 164 6.47 -0.19 -11.77
C PRO A 164 5.02 -0.16 -11.26
N LEU A 165 4.69 -1.07 -10.35
CA LEU A 165 3.36 -1.20 -9.75
C LEU A 165 3.33 -0.48 -8.40
N SER A 166 2.66 0.66 -8.34
CA SER A 166 2.47 1.42 -7.10
C SER A 166 1.39 0.77 -6.26
N SER A 167 1.67 0.59 -4.97
CA SER A 167 0.75 0.02 -4.00
C SER A 167 0.88 0.74 -2.66
N SER A 168 -0.04 0.49 -1.74
CA SER A 168 -0.08 1.13 -0.42
C SER A 168 -0.48 0.14 0.66
N PHE A 169 -0.06 0.38 1.91
CA PHE A 169 -0.67 -0.30 3.06
C PHE A 169 -2.11 0.16 3.36
N CYS A 170 -2.60 1.23 2.72
CA CYS A 170 -3.91 1.81 2.99
C CYS A 170 -4.85 1.70 1.79
N PRO A 171 -5.98 0.98 1.89
CA PRO A 171 -6.92 0.83 0.78
C PRO A 171 -7.57 2.16 0.38
N GLN A 172 -7.78 3.09 1.32
CA GLN A 172 -8.30 4.43 1.00
C GLN A 172 -7.33 5.24 0.14
N VAL A 173 -6.02 5.11 0.38
CA VAL A 173 -5.01 5.79 -0.46
C VAL A 173 -5.05 5.21 -1.87
N ALA A 174 -5.11 3.88 -1.99
CA ALA A 174 -5.26 3.22 -3.28
C ALA A 174 -6.52 3.71 -4.01
N LEU A 175 -7.69 3.71 -3.36
CA LEU A 175 -8.94 4.19 -3.92
C LEU A 175 -8.85 5.65 -4.41
N ARG A 176 -8.34 6.55 -3.58
CA ARG A 176 -8.13 7.96 -3.95
C ARG A 176 -7.20 8.13 -5.15
N ASN A 177 -6.19 7.26 -5.29
CA ASN A 177 -5.30 7.27 -6.44
C ASN A 177 -6.00 6.87 -7.76
N ALA A 178 -7.00 5.99 -7.68
CA ALA A 178 -7.87 5.65 -8.82
C ALA A 178 -8.87 6.76 -9.15
N GLU A 179 -9.23 7.62 -8.19
CA GLU A 179 -10.09 8.78 -8.43
C GLU A 179 -9.31 9.99 -8.98
N HIS A 180 -8.04 10.12 -8.60
CA HIS A 180 -7.21 11.27 -8.92
C HIS A 180 -7.20 11.61 -10.41
N ARG A 181 -7.39 12.91 -10.73
CA ARG A 181 -7.47 13.45 -12.10
C ARG A 181 -8.57 12.82 -12.97
N GLY A 182 -9.62 12.26 -12.37
CA GLY A 182 -10.77 11.71 -13.10
C GLY A 182 -10.49 10.36 -13.76
N LYS A 183 -9.46 9.62 -13.34
CA LYS A 183 -9.14 8.27 -13.87
C LYS A 183 -10.35 7.33 -13.79
N ALA A 184 -10.95 7.18 -12.61
CA ALA A 184 -12.15 6.37 -12.42
C ALA A 184 -13.36 6.87 -13.22
N TYR A 185 -13.48 8.21 -13.36
CA TYR A 185 -14.49 8.81 -14.21
C TYR A 185 -14.32 8.35 -15.67
N ASP A 186 -13.12 8.43 -16.22
CA ASP A 186 -12.85 8.02 -17.60
C ASP A 186 -12.95 6.50 -17.80
N ALA A 187 -12.54 5.72 -16.80
CA ALA A 187 -12.62 4.26 -16.79
C ALA A 187 -14.05 3.70 -16.68
N ASN A 188 -14.99 4.49 -16.16
CA ASN A 188 -16.36 4.06 -15.88
C ASN A 188 -16.49 2.86 -14.91
N ARG A 189 -15.46 2.64 -14.08
CA ARG A 189 -15.38 1.60 -13.04
C ARG A 189 -14.18 1.86 -12.13
N ILE A 190 -14.20 1.26 -10.95
CA ILE A 190 -13.05 1.17 -10.05
C ILE A 190 -12.86 -0.29 -9.67
N ASP A 191 -11.62 -0.76 -9.74
CA ASP A 191 -11.22 -2.03 -9.19
C ASP A 191 -10.16 -1.78 -8.10
N LEU A 192 -10.51 -2.06 -6.85
CA LEU A 192 -9.64 -1.98 -5.68
C LEU A 192 -9.00 -3.35 -5.45
N PHE A 193 -7.69 -3.44 -5.66
CA PHE A 193 -6.93 -4.66 -5.60
C PHE A 193 -6.43 -4.91 -4.18
N VAL A 194 -6.65 -6.13 -3.69
CA VAL A 194 -5.98 -6.69 -2.52
C VAL A 194 -4.86 -7.58 -3.06
N LEU A 195 -3.64 -7.02 -3.11
CA LEU A 195 -2.45 -7.71 -3.59
C LEU A 195 -1.88 -8.54 -2.45
N ARG A 196 -1.87 -9.87 -2.60
CA ARG A 196 -1.22 -10.80 -1.68
C ARG A 196 0.04 -11.35 -2.33
N VAL A 197 1.19 -11.15 -1.71
CA VAL A 197 2.45 -11.73 -2.19
C VAL A 197 2.41 -13.25 -2.02
N ALA A 198 2.36 -13.99 -3.12
CA ALA A 198 2.37 -15.45 -3.12
C ALA A 198 3.80 -16.00 -3.14
N ALA A 199 4.70 -15.30 -3.84
CA ALA A 199 6.12 -15.64 -3.91
C ALA A 199 6.99 -14.37 -3.94
N SER A 200 8.15 -14.45 -3.30
CA SER A 200 9.09 -13.32 -3.16
C SER A 200 10.00 -13.15 -4.38
N ALA A 201 9.46 -12.92 -5.58
CA ALA A 201 10.30 -12.78 -6.79
C ALA A 201 10.48 -11.32 -7.23
N THR A 202 9.46 -10.47 -7.08
CA THR A 202 9.55 -9.07 -7.49
C THR A 202 10.03 -8.16 -6.36
N LYS A 203 11.09 -7.38 -6.60
CA LYS A 203 11.60 -6.41 -5.63
C LYS A 203 10.66 -5.22 -5.49
N ALA A 204 10.59 -4.70 -4.27
CA ALA A 204 9.80 -3.54 -3.92
C ALA A 204 10.64 -2.50 -3.18
N PHE A 205 10.32 -1.23 -3.40
CA PHE A 205 10.86 -0.09 -2.68
C PHE A 205 9.79 0.51 -1.78
N ALA A 206 10.07 0.59 -0.47
CA ALA A 206 9.16 1.21 0.49
C ALA A 206 9.53 2.69 0.69
N TYR A 207 8.62 3.60 0.35
CA TYR A 207 8.87 5.02 0.54
C TYR A 207 8.86 5.42 2.02
N LYS A 208 9.63 6.45 2.34
CA LYS A 208 9.64 7.05 3.68
C LYS A 208 8.30 7.71 3.98
N ARG A 209 7.74 7.37 5.15
CA ARG A 209 6.47 7.93 5.65
C ARG A 209 6.59 9.28 6.38
N LYS A 210 7.78 9.62 6.91
CA LYS A 210 8.01 10.87 7.67
C LYS A 210 9.00 11.77 6.95
N GLY A 211 8.78 13.08 7.06
CA GLY A 211 9.67 14.12 6.48
C GLY A 211 9.50 14.35 4.97
N LEU A 212 8.43 13.84 4.36
CA LEU A 212 8.07 14.06 2.96
C LEU A 212 6.60 14.51 2.87
N ALA A 213 6.29 15.40 1.92
CA ALA A 213 4.94 15.94 1.71
C ALA A 213 3.87 14.86 1.38
N LEU A 214 4.30 13.68 0.91
CA LEU A 214 3.45 12.56 0.49
C LEU A 214 3.69 11.30 1.34
N GLY A 215 4.14 11.47 2.59
CA GLY A 215 4.44 10.35 3.48
C GLY A 215 3.21 9.54 3.91
N HIS A 216 2.03 10.15 3.90
CA HIS A 216 0.75 9.52 4.26
C HIS A 216 0.24 8.50 3.24
N GLU A 217 0.90 8.38 2.09
CA GLU A 217 0.52 7.42 1.05
C GLU A 217 0.90 5.98 1.42
N ASN A 218 1.77 5.77 2.42
CA ASN A 218 2.27 4.46 2.84
C ASN A 218 2.71 3.59 1.64
N GLU A 219 3.35 4.24 0.68
CA GLU A 219 3.55 3.71 -0.66
C GLU A 219 4.69 2.69 -0.71
N VAL A 220 4.42 1.59 -1.40
CA VAL A 220 5.38 0.53 -1.74
C VAL A 220 5.32 0.34 -3.25
N LEU A 221 6.46 0.50 -3.92
CA LEU A 221 6.55 0.46 -5.38
C LEU A 221 7.31 -0.79 -5.82
N PHE A 222 6.62 -1.70 -6.50
CA PHE A 222 7.26 -2.88 -7.09
C PHE A 222 7.93 -2.53 -8.42
N SER A 223 9.03 -3.22 -8.72
CA SER A 223 9.63 -3.21 -10.05
C SER A 223 8.63 -3.73 -11.10
N ALA A 224 8.83 -3.35 -12.36
CA ALA A 224 8.16 -3.99 -13.49
C ALA A 224 8.49 -5.49 -13.53
N GLY A 225 7.63 -6.28 -14.17
CA GLY A 225 7.75 -7.72 -14.29
C GLY A 225 6.99 -8.51 -13.22
N ALA A 226 6.24 -7.84 -12.33
CA ALA A 226 5.39 -8.51 -11.36
C ALA A 226 4.31 -9.31 -12.08
N SER A 227 4.18 -10.60 -11.75
CA SER A 227 3.07 -11.42 -12.25
C SER A 227 1.91 -11.35 -11.27
N LEU A 228 0.75 -10.97 -11.80
CA LEU A 228 -0.49 -10.79 -11.08
C LEU A 228 -1.49 -11.85 -11.54
N SER A 229 -2.06 -12.62 -10.62
CA SER A 229 -3.11 -13.61 -10.91
C SER A 229 -4.40 -13.23 -10.21
N LEU A 230 -5.48 -13.08 -10.97
CA LEU A 230 -6.80 -12.77 -10.43
C LEU A 230 -7.38 -14.02 -9.75
N ILE A 231 -7.70 -13.91 -8.47
CA ILE A 231 -8.30 -14.99 -7.68
C ILE A 231 -9.81 -14.82 -7.63
N SER A 232 -10.27 -13.62 -7.29
CA SER A 232 -11.69 -13.33 -7.15
C SER A 232 -11.98 -11.88 -7.50
N GLN A 233 -13.23 -11.61 -7.89
CA GLN A 233 -13.75 -10.27 -8.11
C GLN A 233 -15.12 -10.19 -7.43
N THR A 234 -15.27 -9.25 -6.51
CA THR A 234 -16.52 -9.01 -5.79
C THR A 234 -17.00 -7.60 -6.05
N LEU A 235 -18.25 -7.44 -6.46
CA LEU A 235 -18.86 -6.12 -6.55
C LEU A 235 -19.24 -5.64 -5.15
N ILE A 236 -18.72 -4.48 -4.76
CA ILE A 236 -19.00 -3.89 -3.44
C ILE A 236 -20.10 -2.85 -3.52
N ARG A 237 -20.09 -2.06 -4.60
CA ARG A 237 -21.03 -0.94 -4.78
C ARG A 237 -21.29 -0.69 -6.26
N HIS A 238 -22.54 -0.38 -6.62
CA HIS A 238 -22.93 -0.02 -7.99
C HIS A 238 -22.83 1.50 -8.30
N ASP A 239 -22.87 2.34 -7.27
CA ASP A 239 -23.12 3.78 -7.36
C ASP A 239 -22.02 4.64 -6.72
N HIS A 240 -20.75 4.23 -6.87
CA HIS A 240 -19.63 5.00 -6.32
C HIS A 240 -19.51 6.36 -7.02
N PRO A 241 -19.53 7.50 -6.28
CA PRO A 241 -19.40 8.83 -6.87
C PRO A 241 -17.99 9.05 -7.41
N VAL A 242 -17.89 9.52 -8.65
CA VAL A 242 -16.62 9.93 -9.27
C VAL A 242 -16.75 11.27 -9.97
N GLY A 243 -15.72 12.10 -9.83
CA GLY A 243 -15.67 13.44 -10.41
C GLY A 243 -14.50 13.61 -11.40
N LYS A 244 -14.67 14.54 -12.32
CA LYS A 244 -13.62 15.03 -13.22
C LYS A 244 -13.78 16.54 -13.39
N ALA A 245 -12.68 17.28 -13.47
CA ALA A 245 -12.72 18.73 -13.62
C ALA A 245 -13.55 19.13 -14.85
N HIS A 246 -14.43 20.11 -14.69
CA HIS A 246 -15.34 20.60 -15.74
C HIS A 246 -16.35 19.55 -16.26
N CYS A 247 -16.58 18.46 -15.52
CA CYS A 247 -17.63 17.48 -15.82
C CYS A 247 -18.58 17.37 -14.61
N SER A 248 -19.83 16.99 -14.86
CA SER A 248 -20.75 16.59 -13.78
C SER A 248 -20.24 15.32 -13.09
N GLU A 249 -20.47 15.17 -11.79
CA GLU A 249 -20.26 13.88 -11.11
C GLU A 249 -21.07 12.76 -11.80
N LYS A 250 -20.54 11.54 -11.80
CA LYS A 250 -21.30 10.35 -12.20
C LYS A 250 -21.07 9.20 -11.21
N ARG A 251 -21.82 8.13 -11.42
CA ARG A 251 -21.84 6.93 -10.59
C ARG A 251 -21.23 5.77 -11.36
N VAL A 252 -20.30 5.05 -10.76
CA VAL A 252 -19.61 3.89 -11.37
C VAL A 252 -19.58 2.70 -10.41
N PRO A 253 -19.51 1.46 -10.91
CA PRO A 253 -19.33 0.31 -10.06
C PRO A 253 -17.92 0.27 -9.46
N LEU A 254 -17.83 -0.16 -8.20
CA LEU A 254 -16.59 -0.43 -7.48
C LEU A 254 -16.52 -1.91 -7.12
N TYR A 255 -15.47 -2.56 -7.59
CA TYR A 255 -15.15 -3.96 -7.28
C TYR A 255 -13.95 -4.04 -6.34
N VAL A 256 -13.92 -5.08 -5.51
CA VAL A 256 -12.71 -5.53 -4.81
C VAL A 256 -12.21 -6.79 -5.50
N LEU A 257 -10.93 -6.80 -5.88
CA LEU A 257 -10.28 -7.91 -6.57
C LEU A 257 -9.21 -8.48 -5.65
N GLU A 258 -9.26 -9.79 -5.41
CA GLU A 258 -8.17 -10.51 -4.77
C GLU A 258 -7.17 -10.95 -5.83
N ILE A 259 -5.91 -10.59 -5.64
CA ILE A 259 -4.86 -10.81 -6.63
C ILE A 259 -3.64 -11.38 -5.93
N GLU A 260 -3.10 -12.47 -6.47
CA GLU A 260 -1.79 -12.97 -6.08
C GLU A 260 -0.70 -12.28 -6.87
N LEU A 261 0.36 -11.86 -6.18
CA LEU A 261 1.55 -11.24 -6.75
C LEU A 261 2.75 -12.17 -6.57
N SER A 262 3.44 -12.48 -7.66
CA SER A 262 4.73 -13.20 -7.69
C SER A 262 5.75 -12.40 -8.50
#